data_AF-A0AAU6SDF4-F1
#
_entry.id   AF-A0AAU6SDF4-F1
#
_cell.length_a   1.000
_cell.length_b   1.000
_cell.length_c   1.000
_cell.angle_alpha   90.00
_cell.angle_beta   90.00
_cell.angle_gamma   90.00
#
_symmetry.space_group_name_H-M   'P 1'
#
loop_
_entity.id
_entity.type
_entity.pdbx_description
1 polymer ?
#
loop_
_entity_poly.entity_id
_entity_poly.type
_entity_poly.pdbx_seq_one_letter_code
_entity_poly.pdbx_strand_id
1 'polypeptide(L)'
;MNEILDVAALVLILIGALLCLTAAIGVLRFRDVPSRLHAATKPQVLGLMLICLAIALSLRSWPVVAFLVPIVLIQLATAPLSAHMVGRQAYRNGTIDETGLHVDELAESKRTPPAAGG
;
A
#
# COMPACT_ATOMS: atom_id res chain seq x y z
N MET A 1 -12.27 11.47 32.03
CA MET A 1 -11.85 10.23 31.34
C MET A 1 -12.03 10.28 29.81
N ASN A 2 -12.84 11.21 29.26
CA ASN A 2 -12.93 11.39 27.80
C ASN A 2 -11.77 12.20 27.21
N GLU A 3 -11.25 13.22 27.92
CA GLU A 3 -10.17 14.05 27.36
C GLU A 3 -8.88 13.29 27.00
N ILE A 4 -8.49 12.29 27.80
CA ILE A 4 -7.31 11.47 27.50
C ILE A 4 -7.53 10.67 26.20
N LEU A 5 -8.74 10.16 25.98
CA LEU A 5 -9.10 9.42 24.77
C LEU A 5 -9.17 10.35 23.55
N ASP A 6 -9.68 11.57 23.73
CA ASP A 6 -9.74 12.57 22.66
C ASP A 6 -8.34 13.01 22.24
N VAL A 7 -7.44 13.27 23.21
CA VAL A 7 -6.03 13.56 22.94
C VAL A 7 -5.34 12.38 22.24
N ALA A 8 -5.58 11.14 22.71
CA ALA A 8 -5.02 9.95 22.08
C ALA A 8 -5.51 9.78 20.63
N ALA A 9 -6.81 10.00 20.37
CA ALA A 9 -7.36 9.94 19.02
C ALA A 9 -6.75 11.01 18.11
N LEU A 10 -6.55 12.23 18.63
CA LEU A 10 -5.96 13.35 17.89
C LEU A 10 -4.50 13.06 17.50
N VAL A 11 -3.72 12.49 18.43
CA VAL A 11 -2.35 12.04 18.16
C VAL A 11 -2.32 10.92 17.11
N LEU A 12 -3.21 9.93 17.21
CA LEU A 12 -3.30 8.84 16.21
C LEU A 12 -3.64 9.37 14.82
N ILE A 13 -4.57 10.32 14.72
CA ILE A 13 -4.96 10.95 13.45
C ILE A 13 -3.78 11.71 12.85
N LEU A 14 -3.04 12.49 13.65
CA LEU A 14 -1.86 13.23 13.18
C LEU A 14 -0.77 12.30 12.66
N ILE A 15 -0.46 11.23 13.40
CA ILE A 15 0.53 10.23 12.96
C ILE A 15 0.05 9.54 11.69
N GLY A 16 -1.22 9.12 11.64
CA GLY A 16 -1.81 8.48 10.47
C GLY A 16 -1.76 9.37 9.23
N ALA A 17 -2.10 10.66 9.38
CA ALA A 17 -2.02 11.65 8.31
C ALA A 17 -0.58 11.87 7.81
N LEU A 18 0.40 11.94 8.73
CA LEU A 18 1.82 12.04 8.36
C LEU A 18 2.31 10.81 7.59
N LEU A 19 1.87 9.61 7.97
CA LEU A 19 2.18 8.38 7.25
C LEU A 19 1.56 8.36 5.85
N CYS A 20 0.31 8.78 5.71
CA CYS A 20 -0.32 8.94 4.39
C CYS A 20 0.43 9.95 3.51
N LEU A 21 0.88 11.07 4.10
CA LEU A 21 1.67 12.06 3.38
C LEU A 21 3.02 11.51 2.93
N THR A 22 3.72 10.77 3.79
CA THR A 22 5.01 10.15 3.42
C THR A 22 4.85 9.07 2.36
N ALA A 23 3.74 8.30 2.36
CA ALA A 23 3.40 7.38 1.29
C ALA A 23 3.22 8.11 -0.06
N ALA A 24 2.47 9.22 -0.07
CA ALA A 24 2.26 10.03 -1.27
C ALA A 24 3.58 10.62 -1.80
N ILE A 25 4.43 11.15 -0.92
CA ILE A 25 5.77 11.65 -1.28
C ILE A 25 6.65 10.51 -1.82
N GLY A 26 6.60 9.33 -1.21
CA GLY A 26 7.33 8.15 -1.66
C GLY A 26 6.99 7.76 -3.10
N VAL A 27 5.70 7.77 -3.45
CA VAL A 27 5.24 7.48 -4.82
C VAL A 27 5.81 8.44 -5.86
N LEU A 28 5.99 9.70 -5.50
CA LEU A 28 6.52 10.75 -6.39
C LEU A 28 8.05 10.75 -6.46
N ARG A 29 8.74 10.33 -5.39
CA ARG A 29 10.20 10.39 -5.29
C ARG A 29 10.91 9.17 -5.89
N PHE A 30 10.33 7.98 -5.79
CA PHE A 30 10.95 6.77 -6.33
C PHE A 30 10.72 6.66 -7.83
N ARG A 31 11.78 6.38 -8.61
CA ARG A 31 11.69 6.15 -10.07
C ARG A 31 11.27 4.72 -10.40
N ASP A 32 11.63 3.74 -9.57
CA ASP A 32 11.35 2.32 -9.85
C ASP A 32 9.98 1.89 -9.36
N VAL A 33 9.25 1.18 -10.22
CA VAL A 33 7.91 0.67 -9.92
C VAL A 33 7.83 -0.17 -8.61
N PRO A 34 8.72 -1.16 -8.35
CA PRO A 34 8.67 -1.92 -7.10
C PRO A 34 8.97 -1.06 -5.86
N SER A 35 9.91 -0.12 -5.97
CA SER A 35 10.24 0.83 -4.90
C SER A 35 9.08 1.78 -4.61
N ARG A 36 8.38 2.26 -5.64
CA ARG A 36 7.15 3.06 -5.52
C ARG A 36 6.02 2.27 -4.85
N LEU A 37 5.81 1.01 -5.23
CA LEU A 37 4.80 0.15 -4.63
C LEU A 37 5.07 -0.10 -3.14
N HIS A 38 6.32 -0.37 -2.77
CA HIS A 38 6.69 -0.55 -1.37
C HIS A 38 6.50 0.72 -0.54
N ALA A 39 6.91 1.87 -1.09
CA ALA A 39 6.77 3.16 -0.43
C ALA A 39 5.30 3.63 -0.33
N ALA A 40 4.48 3.26 -1.31
CA ALA A 40 3.05 3.60 -1.32
C ALA A 40 2.25 2.76 -0.33
N THR A 41 2.52 1.45 -0.28
CA THR A 41 1.62 0.51 0.41
C THR A 41 1.88 0.42 1.90
N LYS A 42 3.15 0.36 2.34
CA LYS A 42 3.49 0.14 3.76
C LYS A 42 3.04 1.29 4.67
N PRO A 43 3.38 2.57 4.40
CA PRO A 43 2.97 3.66 5.28
C PRO A 43 1.47 3.96 5.14
N GLN A 44 0.88 3.77 3.96
CA GLN A 44 -0.55 4.02 3.73
C GLN A 44 -1.46 3.06 4.50
N VAL A 45 -1.16 1.76 4.49
CA VAL A 45 -1.96 0.76 5.23
C VAL A 45 -1.89 1.02 6.74
N LEU A 46 -0.70 1.33 7.26
CA LEU A 46 -0.51 1.69 8.66
C LEU A 46 -1.22 3.00 9.02
N GLY A 47 -1.13 4.02 8.16
CA GLY A 47 -1.80 5.30 8.34
C GLY A 47 -3.32 5.15 8.40
N LEU A 48 -3.90 4.36 7.49
CA LEU A 48 -5.33 4.07 7.51
C LEU A 48 -5.75 3.31 8.78
N MET A 49 -5.00 2.29 9.18
CA MET A 49 -5.28 1.54 10.42
C MET A 49 -5.29 2.45 11.65
N LEU A 50 -4.33 3.37 11.77
CA LEU A 50 -4.28 4.33 12.88
C LEU A 50 -5.48 5.29 12.87
N ILE A 51 -5.89 5.77 11.70
CA ILE A 51 -7.07 6.64 11.56
C ILE A 51 -8.34 5.88 11.93
N CYS A 52 -8.52 4.65 11.44
CA CYS A 52 -9.66 3.81 11.80
C CYS A 52 -9.70 3.54 13.31
N LEU A 53 -8.55 3.28 13.94
CA LEU A 53 -8.46 3.09 15.38
C LEU A 53 -8.83 4.36 16.16
N ALA A 54 -8.37 5.54 15.73
CA ALA A 54 -8.77 6.81 16.33
C ALA A 54 -10.29 7.05 16.25
N ILE A 55 -10.89 6.76 15.09
CA ILE A 55 -12.34 6.89 14.86
C ILE A 55 -13.11 5.93 15.78
N ALA A 56 -12.64 4.68 15.92
CA ALA A 56 -13.24 3.70 16.82
C ALA A 56 -13.16 4.15 18.30
N LEU A 57 -12.03 4.70 18.72
CA LEU A 57 -11.81 5.20 20.08
C LEU A 57 -12.60 6.48 20.40
N SER A 58 -12.82 7.34 19.41
CA SER A 58 -13.57 8.60 19.58
C SER A 58 -15.08 8.35 19.63
N LEU A 59 -15.62 7.62 18.65
CA LEU A 59 -17.07 7.42 18.53
C LEU A 59 -17.63 6.28 19.40
N ARG A 60 -16.80 5.28 19.74
CA ARG A 60 -17.16 4.14 20.62
C ARG A 60 -18.52 3.50 20.30
N SER A 61 -18.86 3.45 19.02
CA SER A 61 -20.15 3.02 18.51
C SER A 61 -20.00 1.71 17.74
N TRP A 62 -20.76 0.69 18.13
CA TRP A 62 -20.77 -0.63 17.47
C TRP A 62 -21.04 -0.55 15.96
N PRO A 63 -22.05 0.23 15.49
CA PRO A 63 -22.23 0.49 14.07
C PRO A 63 -20.98 1.03 13.37
N VAL A 64 -20.27 1.96 14.00
CA VAL A 64 -19.05 2.56 13.42
C VAL A 64 -17.95 1.50 13.26
N VAL A 65 -17.71 0.70 14.29
CA VAL A 65 -16.72 -0.40 14.23
C VAL A 65 -17.09 -1.40 13.13
N ALA A 66 -18.37 -1.74 12.97
CA ALA A 66 -18.83 -2.64 11.92
C ALA A 66 -18.55 -2.11 10.51
N PHE A 67 -18.57 -0.79 10.29
CA PHE A 67 -18.17 -0.18 9.01
C PHE A 67 -16.65 -0.09 8.83
N LEU A 68 -15.88 0.05 9.91
CA LEU A 68 -14.41 0.13 9.84
C LEU A 68 -13.76 -1.21 9.46
N VAL A 69 -14.33 -2.33 9.90
CA VAL A 69 -13.82 -3.68 9.57
C VAL A 69 -13.68 -3.92 8.06
N PRO A 70 -14.74 -3.79 7.23
CA PRO A 70 -14.63 -3.99 5.80
C PRO A 70 -13.69 -2.98 5.12
N ILE A 71 -13.60 -1.73 5.62
CA ILE A 71 -12.66 -0.73 5.10
C ILE A 71 -11.22 -1.23 5.22
N VAL A 72 -10.83 -1.72 6.41
CA VAL A 72 -9.49 -2.25 6.67
C VAL A 72 -9.24 -3.51 5.83
N LEU A 73 -10.21 -4.42 5.75
CA LEU A 73 -10.09 -5.66 4.97
C LEU A 73 -9.91 -5.37 3.48
N ILE A 74 -10.74 -4.49 2.92
CA ILE A 74 -10.64 -4.11 1.50
C ILE A 74 -9.29 -3.42 1.26
N GLN A 75 -8.84 -2.52 2.14
CA GLN A 75 -7.55 -1.87 1.98
C GLN A 75 -6.38 -2.87 1.97
N LEU A 76 -6.43 -3.88 2.86
CA LEU A 76 -5.44 -4.95 2.91
C LEU A 76 -5.47 -5.85 1.66
N ALA A 77 -6.63 -6.01 1.02
CA ALA A 77 -6.76 -6.72 -0.25
C ALA A 77 -6.32 -5.86 -1.46
N THR A 78 -6.61 -4.56 -1.45
CA THR A 78 -6.26 -3.64 -2.53
C THR A 78 -4.75 -3.51 -2.70
N ALA A 79 -3.99 -3.42 -1.60
CA ALA A 79 -2.54 -3.27 -1.66
C ALA A 79 -1.81 -4.40 -2.45
N PRO A 80 -2.01 -5.70 -2.16
CA PRO A 80 -1.39 -6.79 -2.92
C PRO A 80 -1.96 -6.92 -4.33
N LEU A 81 -3.26 -6.68 -4.54
CA LEU A 81 -3.86 -6.71 -5.88
C LEU A 81 -3.24 -5.63 -6.78
N SER A 82 -3.14 -4.39 -6.27
CA SER A 82 -2.47 -3.29 -6.98
C SER A 82 -1.00 -3.61 -7.23
N ALA A 83 -0.28 -4.17 -6.25
CA ALA A 83 1.11 -4.56 -6.43
C ALA A 83 1.28 -5.62 -7.53
N HIS A 84 0.42 -6.64 -7.55
CA HIS A 84 0.49 -7.70 -8.56
C HIS A 84 0.16 -7.17 -9.96
N MET A 85 -0.90 -6.37 -10.10
CA MET A 85 -1.28 -5.77 -11.39
C MET A 85 -0.22 -4.81 -11.91
N VAL A 86 0.28 -3.91 -11.06
CA VAL A 86 1.28 -2.91 -11.44
C VAL A 86 2.62 -3.56 -11.73
N GLY A 87 3.04 -4.59 -10.96
CA GLY A 87 4.25 -5.36 -11.25
C GLY A 87 4.19 -6.06 -12.61
N ARG A 88 3.07 -6.73 -12.91
CA ARG A 88 2.87 -7.41 -14.20
C ARG A 88 2.83 -6.44 -15.38
N GLN A 89 2.20 -5.27 -15.22
CA GLN A 89 2.21 -4.24 -16.26
C GLN A 89 3.58 -3.60 -16.45
N ALA A 90 4.31 -3.31 -15.37
CA ALA A 90 5.62 -2.69 -15.45
C ALA A 90 6.63 -3.60 -16.15
N TYR A 91 6.63 -4.89 -15.84
CA TYR A 91 7.47 -5.87 -16.52
C TYR A 91 7.12 -5.99 -18.01
N ARG A 92 5.83 -5.96 -18.36
CA ARG A 92 5.37 -6.06 -19.75
C ARG A 92 5.64 -4.80 -20.58
N ASN A 93 5.58 -3.62 -19.97
CA ASN A 93 5.84 -2.34 -20.64
C ASN A 93 7.34 -1.96 -20.67
N GLY A 94 8.22 -2.78 -20.09
CA GLY A 94 9.66 -2.50 -20.01
C GLY A 94 10.00 -1.28 -19.15
N THR A 95 9.14 -0.90 -18.21
CA THR A 95 9.33 0.25 -17.32
C THR A 95 10.00 -0.13 -15.99
N ILE A 96 10.53 -1.35 -15.90
CA ILE A 96 11.36 -1.78 -14.80
C ILE A 96 12.80 -1.37 -15.11
N ASP A 97 13.49 -0.77 -14.13
CA ASP A 97 14.89 -0.41 -14.26
C ASP A 97 15.76 -1.68 -14.30
N GLU A 98 16.03 -2.16 -15.51
CA GLU A 98 16.85 -3.37 -15.76
C GLU A 98 18.28 -3.20 -15.21
N THR A 99 18.79 -1.97 -15.09
CA THR A 99 20.12 -1.66 -14.52
C THR A 99 20.21 -1.86 -13.00
N GLY A 100 19.07 -1.88 -12.30
CA GLY A 100 18.99 -2.13 -10.86
C GLY A 100 18.72 -3.59 -10.47
N LEU A 101 18.39 -4.46 -11.44
CA LEU A 101 18.12 -5.87 -11.19
C LEU A 101 19.41 -6.69 -11.19
N HIS A 102 19.85 -7.12 -10.00
CA HIS A 102 20.98 -8.04 -9.85
C HIS A 102 20.64 -9.49 -10.25
N VAL A 103 19.37 -9.88 -10.14
CA VAL A 103 18.86 -11.20 -10.51
C VAL A 103 17.47 -11.01 -11.13
N ASP A 104 17.29 -11.50 -12.36
CA ASP A 104 16.00 -11.51 -13.07
C ASP A 104 15.71 -12.94 -13.57
N GLU A 105 14.99 -13.71 -12.76
CA GLU A 105 14.54 -15.06 -13.12
C GLU A 105 13.43 -15.04 -14.21
N LEU A 106 12.78 -13.89 -14.39
CA LEU A 106 11.72 -13.72 -15.39
C LEU A 106 12.28 -13.38 -16.78
N ALA A 107 13.55 -12.99 -16.88
CA ALA A 107 14.23 -12.69 -18.13
C ALA A 107 14.29 -13.91 -19.06
N GLU A 108 14.45 -15.12 -18.50
CA GLU A 108 14.54 -16.36 -19.27
C GLU A 108 13.21 -16.67 -19.98
N SER A 109 12.08 -16.52 -19.27
CA SER A 109 10.73 -16.62 -19.85
C SER A 109 10.45 -15.61 -20.97
N LYS A 110 11.09 -14.42 -20.93
CA LYS A 110 10.91 -13.38 -21.97
C LYS A 110 11.74 -13.66 -23.22
N ARG A 111 12.87 -14.38 -23.09
CA ARG A 111 13.79 -14.73 -24.18
C ARG A 111 13.41 -15.99 -24.93
N THR A 112 12.66 -16.91 -24.31
CA THR A 112 12.09 -18.05 -25.02
C THR A 112 10.94 -17.55 -25.90
N PRO A 113 11.05 -17.58 -27.25
CA PRO A 113 9.89 -17.36 -28.09
C PRO A 113 8.81 -18.36 -27.70
N PRO A 114 7.51 -18.00 -27.70
CA PRO A 114 6.45 -18.99 -27.52
C PRO A 114 6.74 -20.12 -28.51
N ALA A 115 7.03 -21.31 -27.98
CA ALA A 115 7.46 -22.41 -28.81
C ALA A 115 6.44 -22.57 -29.95
N ALA A 116 6.92 -22.54 -31.18
CA ALA A 116 6.21 -23.14 -32.29
C ALA A 116 6.13 -24.65 -32.01
N GLY A 117 5.08 -25.05 -31.32
CA GLY A 117 4.67 -26.43 -31.05
C GLY A 117 3.29 -26.32 -30.44
N GLY A 118 2.21 -26.65 -31.13
CA GLY A 118 1.97 -27.91 -31.83
C GLY A 118 0.74 -28.50 -31.15
#